data_AF-A0A7S2ALX8-F1
#
_entry.id   AF-A0A7S2ALX8-F1
#
_cell.length_a   1.000
_cell.length_b   1.000
_cell.length_c   1.000
_cell.angle_alpha   90.00
_cell.angle_beta   90.00
_cell.angle_gamma   90.00
#
_symmetry.space_group_name_H-M   'P 1'
#
loop_
_entity.id
_entity.type
_entity.pdbx_description
1 polymer ?
#
loop_
_entity_poly.entity_id
_entity_poly.type
_entity_poly.pdbx_seq_one_letter_code
_entity_poly.pdbx_strand_id
1 'polypeptide(L)'
;TPQQMWSSLLKIRGLPDDTVVYCAHEYTESNARFATHVGGVPQLAERVQAIKDFRAERRATVPMLLSHEKATNPFLLADSDPLREAVGLPAGTSPTEVFAEVRKRKDKF
;
A
#
# COMPACT_ATOMS: atom_id res chain seq x y z
N THR A 1 11.76 -3.99 13.13
CA THR A 1 10.55 -4.73 13.54
C THR A 1 9.32 -4.15 12.84
N PRO A 2 8.17 -4.84 12.82
CA PRO A 2 6.92 -4.28 12.29
C PRO A 2 6.55 -2.93 12.91
N GLN A 3 6.73 -2.77 14.23
CA GLN A 3 6.50 -1.54 14.98
C GLN A 3 7.35 -0.38 14.42
N GLN A 4 8.65 -0.61 14.23
CA GLN A 4 9.55 0.42 13.71
C GLN A 4 9.19 0.84 12.28
N MET A 5 8.85 -0.12 11.41
CA MET A 5 8.47 0.17 10.04
C MET A 5 7.16 0.93 9.97
N TRP A 6 6.14 0.49 10.73
CA TRP A 6 4.85 1.19 10.80
C TRP A 6 5.02 2.63 11.27
N SER A 7 5.74 2.86 12.37
CA SER A 7 6.04 4.22 12.84
C SER A 7 6.82 5.06 11.83
N SER A 8 7.67 4.45 11.01
CA SER A 8 8.42 5.16 9.97
C SER A 8 7.51 5.56 8.80
N LEU A 9 6.63 4.66 8.38
CA LEU A 9 5.63 4.92 7.35
C LEU A 9 4.63 6.00 7.78
N LEU A 10 4.25 6.04 9.05
CA LEU A 10 3.38 7.10 9.58
C LEU A 10 4.00 8.51 9.44
N LYS A 11 5.32 8.65 9.57
CA LYS A 11 5.99 9.93 9.33
C LYS A 11 5.86 10.38 7.87
N ILE A 12 6.02 9.44 6.94
CA ILE A 12 5.84 9.70 5.50
C ILE A 12 4.37 10.00 5.21
N ARG A 13 3.44 9.21 5.76
CA ARG A 13 1.98 9.39 5.61
C ARG A 13 1.49 10.73 6.16
N GLY A 14 2.20 11.31 7.12
CA GLY A 14 1.92 12.63 7.67
C GLY A 14 2.31 13.82 6.77
N LEU A 15 3.03 13.59 5.66
CA LEU A 15 3.37 14.65 4.71
C LEU A 15 2.15 15.09 3.88
N PRO A 16 2.21 16.28 3.23
CA PRO A 16 1.15 16.77 2.34
C PRO A 16 0.79 15.80 1.22
N ASP A 17 -0.47 15.80 0.80
CA ASP A 17 -1.00 14.88 -0.23
C ASP A 17 -0.38 15.08 -1.62
N ASP A 18 0.06 16.30 -1.93
CA ASP A 18 0.78 16.67 -3.15
C ASP A 18 2.29 16.34 -3.11
N THR A 19 2.77 15.73 -2.02
CA THR A 19 4.16 15.26 -1.93
C THR A 19 4.46 14.26 -3.03
N VAL A 20 5.52 14.53 -3.79
CA VAL A 20 5.99 13.66 -4.87
C VAL A 20 6.98 12.64 -4.31
N VAL A 21 6.64 11.35 -4.40
CA VAL A 21 7.43 10.24 -3.89
C VAL A 21 8.33 9.67 -4.98
N TYR A 22 9.64 9.69 -4.72
CA TYR A 22 10.66 9.04 -5.53
C TYR A 22 11.20 7.81 -4.80
N CYS A 23 10.78 6.61 -5.23
CA CYS A 23 11.29 5.36 -4.70
C CYS A 23 12.39 4.77 -5.60
N ALA A 24 13.25 3.92 -5.02
CA ALA A 24 14.43 3.40 -5.71
C ALA A 24 14.14 2.30 -6.75
N HIS A 25 12.93 1.72 -6.74
CA HIS A 25 12.60 0.53 -7.53
C HIS A 25 11.22 0.60 -8.19
N GLU A 26 11.13 0.12 -9.43
CA GLU A 26 9.91 0.01 -10.22
C GLU A 26 9.13 -1.28 -9.86
N TYR A 27 8.57 -1.30 -8.64
CA TYR A 27 7.77 -2.42 -8.12
C TYR A 27 6.28 -2.14 -8.08
N THR A 28 5.83 -1.02 -8.65
CA THR A 28 4.46 -0.54 -8.49
C THR A 28 3.43 -1.53 -9.05
N GLU A 29 3.70 -2.18 -10.18
CA GLU A 29 2.80 -3.19 -10.75
C GLU A 29 2.71 -4.45 -9.87
N SER A 30 3.84 -5.01 -9.42
CA SER A 30 3.83 -6.18 -8.55
C SER A 30 3.23 -5.89 -7.17
N ASN A 31 3.38 -4.64 -6.68
CA ASN A 31 2.73 -4.14 -5.47
C ASN A 31 1.23 -3.99 -5.65
N ALA A 32 0.77 -3.47 -6.79
CA ALA A 32 -0.64 -3.35 -7.11
C ALA A 32 -1.32 -4.73 -7.18
N ARG A 33 -0.68 -5.73 -7.82
CA ARG A 33 -1.19 -7.12 -7.83
C ARG A 33 -1.34 -7.70 -6.42
N PHE A 34 -0.35 -7.46 -5.56
CA PHE A 34 -0.42 -7.90 -4.17
C PHE A 34 -1.55 -7.21 -3.41
N ALA A 35 -1.69 -5.88 -3.56
CA ALA A 35 -2.77 -5.13 -2.93
C ALA A 35 -4.14 -5.66 -3.38
N THR A 36 -4.29 -6.03 -4.67
CA THR A 36 -5.53 -6.63 -5.19
C THR A 36 -5.79 -7.99 -4.57
N HIS A 37 -4.75 -8.81 -4.40
CA HIS A 37 -4.84 -10.12 -3.77
C HIS A 37 -5.24 -10.03 -2.29
N VAL A 38 -4.71 -9.05 -1.55
CA VAL A 38 -5.06 -8.85 -0.14
C VAL A 38 -6.49 -8.32 0.01
N GLY A 39 -6.93 -7.41 -0.86
CA GLY A 39 -8.24 -6.75 -0.75
C GLY A 39 -8.29 -5.69 0.36
N GLY A 40 -9.49 -5.16 0.64
CA GLY A 40 -9.68 -4.14 1.68
C GLY A 40 -9.13 -2.75 1.33
N VAL A 41 -8.87 -2.48 0.04
CA VAL A 41 -8.34 -1.20 -0.47
C VAL A 41 -9.35 -0.62 -1.49
N PRO A 42 -10.27 0.27 -1.07
CA PRO A 42 -11.42 0.66 -1.90
C PRO A 42 -11.04 1.37 -3.22
N GLN A 43 -10.01 2.21 -3.21
CA GLN A 43 -9.60 3.01 -4.37
C GLN A 43 -8.62 2.27 -5.31
N LEU A 44 -8.35 0.98 -5.06
CA LEU A 44 -7.27 0.27 -5.73
C LEU A 44 -7.55 0.00 -7.22
N ALA A 45 -8.80 -0.25 -7.61
CA ALA A 45 -9.13 -0.70 -8.96
C ALA A 45 -8.69 0.29 -10.05
N GLU A 46 -9.01 1.57 -9.86
CA GLU A 46 -8.62 2.65 -10.78
C GLU A 46 -7.09 2.80 -10.84
N ARG A 47 -6.42 2.75 -9.68
CA ARG A 47 -4.96 2.85 -9.59
C ARG A 47 -4.25 1.69 -10.31
N VAL A 48 -4.75 0.47 -10.15
CA VAL A 48 -4.24 -0.73 -10.86
C VAL A 48 -4.32 -0.53 -12.36
N GLN A 49 -5.45 -0.01 -12.87
CA GLN A 49 -5.62 0.23 -14.30
C GLN A 49 -4.62 1.27 -14.81
N ALA A 50 -4.51 2.42 -14.14
CA ALA A 50 -3.54 3.45 -14.51
C ALA A 50 -2.08 2.93 -14.51
N ILE A 51 -1.72 2.07 -13.54
CA ILE A 51 -0.40 1.43 -13.52
C ILE A 51 -0.22 0.52 -14.73
N LYS A 52 -1.20 -0.32 -15.07
CA LYS A 52 -1.13 -1.20 -16.24
C LYS A 52 -0.94 -0.41 -17.53
N ASP A 53 -1.67 0.69 -17.69
CA ASP A 53 -1.59 1.53 -18.89
C ASP A 53 -0.19 2.16 -19.03
N PHE A 54 0.39 2.70 -17.95
CA PHE A 54 1.77 3.19 -17.97
C PHE A 54 2.78 2.10 -18.33
N ARG A 55 2.64 0.89 -17.76
CA ARG A 55 3.58 -0.21 -18.01
C ARG A 55 3.44 -0.78 -19.42
N ALA A 56 2.23 -0.83 -19.98
CA ALA A 56 2.00 -1.22 -21.38
C ALA A 56 2.74 -0.29 -22.35
N GLU A 57 2.83 1.00 -22.03
CA GLU A 57 3.61 2.00 -22.76
C GLU A 57 5.11 2.02 -22.41
N ARG A 58 5.60 1.08 -21.58
CA ARG A 58 6.97 1.03 -21.04
C ARG A 58 7.39 2.29 -20.27
N ARG A 59 6.42 3.03 -19.71
CA ARG A 59 6.68 4.21 -18.89
C ARG A 59 6.97 3.81 -17.44
N ALA A 60 7.80 4.62 -16.79
CA ALA A 60 7.98 4.52 -15.35
C ALA A 60 6.70 4.94 -14.62
N THR A 61 6.43 4.33 -13.47
CA THR A 61 5.33 4.72 -12.58
C THR A 61 5.79 5.60 -11.42
N VAL A 62 7.10 5.84 -11.35
CA VAL A 62 7.79 6.77 -10.46
C VAL A 62 8.12 8.04 -11.26
N PRO A 63 8.01 9.24 -10.65
CA PRO A 63 7.47 9.49 -9.31
C PRO A 63 5.94 9.39 -9.26
N MET A 64 5.41 9.33 -8.03
CA MET A 64 3.96 9.30 -7.78
C MET A 64 3.57 10.26 -6.67
N LEU A 65 2.31 10.71 -6.68
CA LEU A 65 1.76 11.50 -5.57
C LEU A 65 1.54 10.62 -4.34
N LEU A 66 1.88 11.16 -3.17
CA LEU A 66 1.66 10.47 -1.90
C LEU A 66 0.17 10.22 -1.65
N SER A 67 -0.72 11.11 -2.11
CA SER A 67 -2.18 10.90 -2.05
C SER A 67 -2.61 9.56 -2.64
N HIS A 68 -2.05 9.16 -3.77
CA HIS A 68 -2.34 7.86 -4.37
C HIS A 68 -1.88 6.71 -3.47
N GLU A 69 -0.69 6.82 -2.86
CA GLU A 69 -0.18 5.81 -1.95
C GLU A 69 -1.02 5.72 -0.67
N LYS A 70 -1.43 6.84 -0.08
CA LYS A 70 -2.32 6.86 1.09
C LYS A 70 -3.64 6.14 0.82
N ALA A 71 -4.19 6.29 -0.39
CA ALA A 71 -5.46 5.69 -0.78
C ALA A 71 -5.33 4.22 -1.22
N THR A 72 -4.16 3.76 -1.66
CA THR A 72 -4.05 2.46 -2.37
C THR A 72 -2.96 1.52 -1.88
N ASN A 73 -2.05 1.98 -1.03
CA ASN A 73 -0.99 1.15 -0.49
C ASN A 73 -1.46 0.44 0.80
N PRO A 74 -1.58 -0.90 0.82
CA PRO A 74 -2.04 -1.62 2.01
C PRO A 74 -1.12 -1.41 3.23
N PHE A 75 0.17 -1.11 3.02
CA PHE A 75 1.09 -0.80 4.10
C PHE A 75 0.84 0.55 4.77
N LEU A 76 0.15 1.48 4.09
CA LEU A 76 -0.27 2.78 4.63
C LEU A 76 -1.69 2.76 5.19
N LEU A 77 -2.42 1.64 5.03
CA LEU A 77 -3.81 1.44 5.43
C LEU A 77 -3.97 0.45 6.58
N ALA A 78 -2.89 0.14 7.30
CA ALA A 78 -2.89 -0.85 8.37
C ALA A 78 -3.83 -0.53 9.55
N ASP A 79 -4.26 0.72 9.68
CA ASP A 79 -5.26 1.20 10.64
C ASP A 79 -6.69 1.25 10.09
N SER A 80 -6.94 0.74 8.88
CA SER A 80 -8.27 0.68 8.30
C SER A 80 -9.00 -0.63 8.64
N ASP A 81 -10.28 -0.53 9.02
CA ASP A 81 -11.14 -1.69 9.25
C ASP A 81 -11.27 -2.59 7.99
N PRO A 82 -11.47 -2.05 6.77
CA PRO A 82 -11.57 -2.89 5.58
C PRO A 82 -10.33 -3.75 5.32
N LEU A 83 -9.12 -3.22 5.54
CA LEU A 83 -7.90 -4.00 5.36
C LEU A 83 -7.77 -5.08 6.44
N ARG A 84 -8.04 -4.73 7.71
CA ARG A 84 -8.02 -5.68 8.83
C ARG A 84 -8.95 -6.87 8.58
N GLU A 85 -10.17 -6.58 8.13
CA GLU A 85 -11.17 -7.60 7.79
C GLU A 85 -10.73 -8.45 6.60
N ALA A 86 -10.18 -7.83 5.56
CA ALA A 86 -9.66 -8.54 4.39
C ALA A 86 -8.50 -9.49 4.73
N VAL A 87 -7.68 -9.14 5.74
CA VAL A 87 -6.66 -10.05 6.28
C VAL A 87 -7.18 -11.01 7.36
N GLY A 88 -8.47 -11.00 7.68
CA GLY A 88 -9.10 -11.95 8.60
C GLY A 88 -8.69 -11.77 10.06
N LEU A 89 -8.32 -10.55 10.46
CA LEU A 89 -7.97 -10.23 11.85
C LEU A 89 -9.20 -9.70 12.62
N PRO A 90 -9.31 -10.01 13.93
CA PRO A 90 -10.46 -9.64 14.73
C PRO A 90 -10.57 -8.14 14.94
N ALA A 91 -11.78 -7.68 15.31
CA ALA A 91 -11.99 -6.27 15.65
C ALA A 91 -11.08 -5.83 16.82
N GLY A 92 -10.55 -4.61 16.73
CA GLY A 92 -9.64 -4.05 17.73
C GLY A 92 -8.18 -4.52 17.64
N THR A 93 -7.80 -5.38 16.68
CA THR A 93 -6.39 -5.68 16.40
C THR A 93 -5.61 -4.41 16.09
N SER A 94 -4.40 -4.28 16.64
CA SER A 94 -3.63 -3.05 16.49
C SER A 94 -3.14 -2.87 15.04
N PRO A 95 -2.97 -1.62 14.57
CA PRO A 95 -2.45 -1.38 13.21
C PRO A 95 -1.07 -2.00 12.96
N THR A 96 -0.26 -2.16 14.02
CA THR A 96 1.05 -2.80 13.87
C THR A 96 0.94 -4.31 13.60
N GLU A 97 -0.03 -4.98 14.23
CA GLU A 97 -0.30 -6.40 13.98
C GLU A 97 -0.90 -6.61 12.59
N VAL A 98 -1.81 -5.74 12.16
CA VAL A 98 -2.33 -5.73 10.77
C VAL A 98 -1.18 -5.54 9.79
N PHE A 99 -0.31 -4.54 10.01
CA PHE A 99 0.88 -4.30 9.20
C PHE A 99 1.79 -5.54 9.12
N ALA A 100 2.04 -6.19 10.27
CA ALA A 100 2.88 -7.38 10.34
C ALA A 100 2.30 -8.54 9.51
N GLU A 101 0.99 -8.77 9.58
CA GLU A 101 0.32 -9.81 8.80
C GLU A 101 0.34 -9.49 7.30
N VAL A 102 0.07 -8.25 6.89
CA VAL A 102 0.18 -7.83 5.49
C VAL A 102 1.61 -8.04 4.98
N ARG A 103 2.63 -7.67 5.76
CA ARG A 103 4.05 -7.89 5.40
C ARG A 103 4.36 -9.37 5.22
N LYS A 104 3.93 -10.21 6.16
CA LYS A 104 4.13 -11.66 6.11
C LYS A 104 3.48 -12.30 4.88
N ARG A 105 2.31 -11.81 4.44
CA ARG A 105 1.67 -12.25 3.19
C ARG A 105 2.47 -11.82 1.97
N LYS A 106 2.95 -10.56 1.95
CA LYS A 106 3.78 -10.06 0.85
C LYS A 106 5.07 -10.85 0.69
N ASP A 107 5.69 -11.27 1.78
CA ASP A 107 6.94 -12.06 1.75
C ASP A 107 6.77 -13.45 1.12
N LYS A 108 5.52 -13.94 1.00
CA LYS A 108 5.18 -15.26 0.44
C LYS A 108 4.43 -15.18 -0.90
N PHE A 109 4.23 -13.98 -1.45
CA PHE A 109 3.49 -13.72 -2.68
C PHE A 109 4.44 -13.51 -3.86
#